data_AF-A0A4D4N7E0-F1
#
_entry.id   AF-A0A4D4N7E0-F1
#
_cell.length_a   1.000
_cell.length_b   1.000
_cell.length_c   1.000
_cell.angle_alpha   90.00
_cell.angle_beta   90.00
_cell.angle_gamma   90.00
#
_symmetry.space_group_name_H-M   'P 1'
#
loop_
_entity.id
_entity.type
_entity.pdbx_description
1 polymer ?
#
loop_
_entity_poly.entity_id
_entity_poly.type
_entity_poly.pdbx_seq_one_letter_code
_entity_poly.pdbx_strand_id
1 'polypeptide(L)'
;MVAAGGSRQRSRPGEPSRQDRHFGMRGKEVYRHAVTRMAESARATLSRAGWKTDDVDHFVPHQANLRILHSVADDLGLPRERCVTHVESVGNTGAASIPLALADAAAGQTLRPGDRVLLTAFGGGLTWGSCLLTWPTLPAPAPPYDPHAQGERTTS
;
A
#
# COMPACT_ATOMS: atom_id res chain seq x y z
N MET A 1 -13.34 -3.23 9.79
CA MET A 1 -14.38 -2.19 9.90
C MET A 1 -14.81 -2.06 11.34
N VAL A 2 -14.86 -0.82 11.84
CA VAL A 2 -15.44 -0.50 13.14
C VAL A 2 -16.96 -0.39 12.96
N ALA A 3 -17.75 -1.06 13.80
CA ALA A 3 -19.20 -1.15 13.62
C ALA A 3 -19.95 0.06 14.20
N ALA A 4 -19.44 0.64 15.29
CA ALA A 4 -20.05 1.76 16.01
C ALA A 4 -19.29 3.08 15.83
N GLY A 5 -20.04 4.20 15.86
CA GLY A 5 -19.49 5.56 15.90
C GLY A 5 -19.28 6.25 14.54
N GLY A 6 -19.81 5.68 13.45
CA GLY A 6 -19.75 6.27 12.10
C GLY A 6 -21.05 6.11 11.30
N SER A 7 -21.02 6.44 10.01
CA SER A 7 -22.21 6.47 9.13
C SER A 7 -23.01 5.15 9.03
N ARG A 8 -22.43 4.01 9.40
CA ARG A 8 -23.09 2.69 9.40
C ARG A 8 -23.96 2.42 10.63
N GLN A 9 -23.85 3.21 11.69
CA GLN A 9 -24.70 3.10 12.87
C GLN A 9 -25.26 4.49 13.23
N ARG A 10 -26.56 4.68 12.97
CA ARG A 10 -27.30 5.83 13.53
C ARG A 10 -27.10 5.84 15.04
N SER A 11 -26.78 6.99 15.64
CA SER A 11 -26.70 7.12 17.10
C SER A 11 -28.00 6.59 17.72
N ARG A 12 -27.91 5.53 18.52
CA ARG A 12 -29.03 4.97 19.29
C ARG A 12 -28.76 5.21 20.77
N PRO A 13 -29.80 5.38 21.62
CA PRO A 13 -29.63 5.38 23.07
C PRO A 13 -29.04 4.04 23.52
N GLY A 14 -28.00 4.08 24.36
CA GLY A 14 -27.26 2.91 24.86
C GLY A 14 -25.81 2.92 24.40
N GLU A 15 -24.89 2.55 25.30
CA GLU A 15 -23.47 2.47 24.96
C GLU A 15 -23.22 1.32 23.97
N PRO A 16 -22.57 1.57 22.81
CA PRO A 16 -22.12 0.49 21.95
C PRO A 16 -21.19 -0.43 22.73
N SER A 17 -21.29 -1.74 22.48
CA SER A 17 -20.42 -2.71 23.12
C SER A 17 -18.95 -2.41 22.79
N ARG A 18 -18.01 -2.82 23.66
CA ARG A 18 -16.57 -2.63 23.39
C ARG A 18 -16.15 -3.24 22.05
N GLN A 19 -16.75 -4.37 21.65
CA GLN A 19 -16.45 -5.01 20.36
C GLN A 19 -16.88 -4.15 19.16
N ASP A 20 -18.00 -3.43 19.27
CA ASP A 20 -18.50 -2.58 18.17
C ASP A 20 -17.63 -1.33 17.96
N ARG A 21 -16.90 -0.91 19.00
CA ARG A 21 -15.95 0.23 18.96
C ARG A 21 -14.59 -0.15 18.37
N HIS A 22 -14.32 -1.44 18.14
CA HIS A 22 -13.04 -1.94 17.66
C HIS A 22 -13.10 -2.35 16.20
N PHE A 23 -11.94 -2.45 15.55
CA PHE A 23 -11.86 -2.90 14.16
C PHE A 23 -12.14 -4.41 14.06
N GLY A 24 -13.23 -4.80 13.39
CA GLY A 24 -13.54 -6.19 13.06
C GLY A 24 -13.40 -6.49 11.57
N MET A 25 -12.87 -7.64 11.18
CA MET A 25 -12.87 -8.06 9.76
C MET A 25 -13.24 -9.54 9.58
N ARG A 26 -13.98 -9.84 8.51
CA ARG A 26 -14.18 -11.22 8.03
C ARG A 26 -12.98 -11.62 7.16
N GLY A 27 -11.90 -12.06 7.80
CA GLY A 27 -10.58 -12.24 7.16
C GLY A 27 -10.60 -13.06 5.86
N LYS A 28 -11.33 -14.18 5.80
CA LYS A 28 -11.40 -15.04 4.60
C LYS A 28 -12.07 -14.37 3.40
N GLU A 29 -13.15 -13.62 3.66
CA GLU A 29 -13.89 -12.90 2.63
C GLU A 29 -13.08 -11.70 2.13
N VAL A 30 -12.49 -10.95 3.06
CA VAL A 30 -11.57 -9.84 2.77
C VAL A 30 -10.38 -10.31 1.93
N TYR A 31 -9.78 -11.45 2.28
CA TYR A 31 -8.66 -12.01 1.52
C TYR A 31 -9.03 -12.26 0.05
N ARG A 32 -10.15 -12.98 -0.19
CA ARG A 32 -10.57 -13.32 -1.56
C ARG A 32 -10.86 -12.05 -2.36
N HIS A 33 -11.60 -11.11 -1.78
CA HIS A 33 -11.89 -9.84 -2.47
C HIS A 33 -10.64 -9.02 -2.73
N ALA A 34 -9.71 -8.97 -1.78
CA ALA A 34 -8.46 -8.24 -1.94
C ALA A 34 -7.66 -8.78 -3.13
N VAL A 35 -7.46 -10.10 -3.20
CA VAL A 35 -6.71 -10.74 -4.30
C VAL A 35 -7.37 -10.45 -5.65
N THR A 36 -8.67 -10.79 -5.79
CA THR A 36 -9.38 -10.62 -7.05
C THR A 36 -9.46 -9.16 -7.50
N ARG A 37 -9.83 -8.24 -6.61
CA ARG A 37 -10.02 -6.82 -6.98
C ARG A 37 -8.71 -6.11 -7.31
N MET A 38 -7.63 -6.42 -6.59
CA MET A 38 -6.32 -5.84 -6.91
C MET A 38 -5.80 -6.34 -8.25
N ALA A 39 -5.91 -7.65 -8.52
CA ALA A 39 -5.48 -8.20 -9.80
C ALA A 39 -6.32 -7.67 -10.99
N GLU A 40 -7.64 -7.63 -10.86
CA GLU A 40 -8.54 -7.02 -11.86
C GLU A 40 -8.16 -5.55 -12.12
N SER A 41 -7.96 -4.77 -11.05
CA SER A 41 -7.59 -3.38 -11.15
C SER A 41 -6.22 -3.19 -11.82
N ALA A 42 -5.25 -4.03 -11.48
CA ALA A 42 -3.90 -3.97 -12.05
C ALA A 42 -3.92 -4.29 -13.55
N ARG A 43 -4.60 -5.37 -13.97
CA ARG A 43 -4.76 -5.72 -15.39
C ARG A 43 -5.46 -4.62 -16.18
N ALA A 44 -6.50 -4.01 -15.62
CA ALA A 44 -7.19 -2.89 -16.25
C ALA A 44 -6.27 -1.67 -16.43
N THR A 45 -5.46 -1.34 -15.43
CA THR A 45 -4.49 -0.24 -15.52
C THR A 45 -3.38 -0.54 -16.53
N LEU A 46 -2.83 -1.76 -16.56
CA LEU A 46 -1.85 -2.20 -17.57
C LEU A 46 -2.41 -2.09 -18.98
N SER A 47 -3.62 -2.63 -19.21
CA SER A 47 -4.29 -2.56 -20.51
C SER A 47 -4.51 -1.11 -20.98
N ARG A 48 -4.94 -0.22 -20.07
CA ARG A 48 -5.14 1.21 -20.37
C ARG A 48 -3.84 1.94 -20.73
N ALA A 49 -2.71 1.51 -20.17
CA ALA A 49 -1.39 2.05 -20.49
C ALA A 49 -0.72 1.37 -21.69
N GLY A 50 -1.31 0.30 -22.25
CA GLY A 50 -0.69 -0.49 -23.31
C GLY A 50 0.52 -1.31 -22.84
N TRP A 51 0.64 -1.58 -21.54
CA TRP A 51 1.72 -2.37 -20.95
C TRP A 51 1.29 -3.82 -20.74
N LYS A 52 2.23 -4.74 -20.87
CA LYS A 52 2.08 -6.14 -20.46
C LYS A 52 2.56 -6.30 -19.03
N THR A 53 2.21 -7.41 -18.39
CA THR A 53 2.75 -7.77 -17.07
C THR A 53 4.26 -7.90 -17.12
N ASP A 54 4.82 -8.41 -18.22
CA ASP A 54 6.27 -8.60 -18.40
C ASP A 54 7.04 -7.27 -18.46
N ASP A 55 6.36 -6.18 -18.84
CA ASP A 55 6.90 -4.83 -18.88
C ASP A 55 7.06 -4.22 -17.47
N VAL A 56 6.51 -4.83 -16.42
CA VAL A 56 6.60 -4.32 -15.04
C VAL A 56 7.89 -4.79 -14.39
N ASP A 57 8.78 -3.86 -14.06
CA ASP A 57 10.03 -4.14 -13.35
C ASP A 57 9.77 -4.38 -11.86
N HIS A 58 8.88 -3.58 -11.25
CA HIS A 58 8.55 -3.68 -9.83
C HIS A 58 7.04 -3.59 -9.57
N PHE A 59 6.57 -4.44 -8.67
CA PHE A 59 5.20 -4.49 -8.20
C PHE A 59 5.14 -4.10 -6.72
N VAL A 60 4.42 -3.02 -6.39
CA VAL A 60 4.35 -2.44 -5.04
C VAL A 60 2.89 -2.41 -4.58
N PRO A 61 2.37 -3.51 -4.01
CA PRO A 61 1.01 -3.59 -3.50
C PRO A 61 0.83 -2.92 -2.13
N HIS A 62 -0.42 -2.68 -1.73
CA HIS A 62 -0.79 -2.40 -0.35
C HIS A 62 -0.33 -3.54 0.57
N GLN A 63 0.42 -3.20 1.61
CA GLN A 63 1.14 -4.13 2.48
C GLN A 63 0.22 -4.69 3.58
N ALA A 64 -0.77 -5.49 3.18
CA ALA A 64 -1.76 -6.05 4.10
C ALA A 64 -1.28 -7.33 4.79
N ASN A 65 -0.77 -8.28 4.02
CA ASN A 65 -0.30 -9.59 4.46
C ASN A 65 0.48 -10.24 3.31
N LEU A 66 1.66 -10.80 3.59
CA LEU A 66 2.54 -11.39 2.58
C LEU A 66 1.84 -12.45 1.68
N ARG A 67 0.92 -13.25 2.23
CA ARG A 67 0.12 -14.21 1.44
C ARG A 67 -0.76 -13.53 0.39
N ILE A 68 -1.39 -12.39 0.73
CA ILE A 68 -2.20 -11.62 -0.21
C ILE A 68 -1.31 -11.08 -1.32
N LEU A 69 -0.16 -10.50 -0.96
CA LEU A 69 0.78 -9.90 -1.91
C LEU A 69 1.27 -10.94 -2.92
N HIS A 70 1.72 -12.11 -2.45
CA HIS A 70 2.13 -13.21 -3.33
C HIS A 70 0.96 -13.75 -4.15
N SER A 71 -0.24 -13.88 -3.58
CA SER A 71 -1.40 -14.35 -4.35
C SER A 71 -1.77 -13.38 -5.49
N VAL A 72 -1.61 -12.06 -5.29
CA VAL A 72 -1.83 -11.09 -6.36
C VAL A 72 -0.73 -11.16 -7.40
N ALA A 73 0.53 -11.28 -6.98
CA ALA A 73 1.65 -11.45 -7.92
C ALA A 73 1.48 -12.72 -8.78
N ASP A 74 1.16 -13.85 -8.14
CA ASP A 74 0.90 -15.12 -8.82
C ASP A 74 -0.28 -15.00 -9.80
N ASP A 75 -1.40 -14.35 -9.40
CA ASP A 75 -2.56 -14.13 -10.28
C ASP A 75 -2.22 -13.23 -11.48
N LEU A 76 -1.34 -12.24 -11.30
CA LEU A 76 -0.83 -11.38 -12.36
C LEU A 76 0.25 -12.05 -13.22
N GLY A 77 0.75 -13.23 -12.85
CA GLY A 77 1.87 -13.88 -13.53
C GLY A 77 3.20 -13.14 -13.33
N LEU A 78 3.33 -12.35 -12.27
CA LEU A 78 4.55 -11.62 -11.93
C LEU A 78 5.47 -12.48 -11.06
N PRO A 79 6.78 -12.54 -11.35
CA PRO A 79 7.75 -13.16 -10.45
C PRO A 79 7.69 -12.51 -9.07
N ARG A 80 7.73 -13.32 -8.01
CA ARG A 80 7.63 -12.83 -6.62
C ARG A 80 8.79 -11.92 -6.25
N GLU A 81 9.93 -12.07 -6.91
CA GLU A 81 11.12 -11.25 -6.75
C GLU A 81 10.89 -9.81 -7.21
N ARG A 82 9.92 -9.58 -8.11
CA ARG A 82 9.49 -8.22 -8.51
C ARG A 82 8.52 -7.60 -7.51
N CYS A 83 7.98 -8.37 -6.56
CA CYS A 83 7.10 -7.88 -5.53
C CYS A 83 7.90 -7.19 -4.42
N VAL A 84 7.79 -5.87 -4.34
CA VAL A 84 8.37 -5.09 -3.25
C VAL A 84 7.55 -5.33 -1.99
N THR A 85 8.22 -5.83 -0.96
CA THR A 85 7.61 -6.12 0.33
C THR A 85 8.46 -5.54 1.44
N HIS A 86 7.76 -5.01 2.45
CA HIS A 86 8.38 -4.58 3.71
C HIS A 86 7.44 -4.82 4.91
N VAL A 87 6.33 -5.51 4.65
CA VAL A 87 5.31 -5.87 5.65
C VAL A 87 5.89 -6.69 6.79
N GLU A 88 6.97 -7.42 6.54
CA GLU A 88 7.70 -8.21 7.54
C GLU A 88 8.41 -7.31 8.57
N SER A 89 8.83 -6.12 8.16
CA SER A 89 9.55 -5.16 8.99
C SER A 89 8.63 -4.21 9.75
N VAL A 90 7.59 -3.68 9.10
CA VAL A 90 6.74 -2.60 9.66
C VAL A 90 5.25 -2.95 9.76
N GLY A 91 4.86 -4.16 9.34
CA GLY A 91 3.46 -4.59 9.36
C GLY A 91 2.56 -3.82 8.38
N ASN A 92 1.25 -3.89 8.62
CA ASN A 92 0.25 -3.15 7.84
C ASN A 92 0.07 -1.73 8.41
N THR A 93 0.53 -0.74 7.67
CA THR A 93 0.47 0.68 8.02
C THR A 93 -0.67 1.44 7.32
N GLY A 94 -1.65 0.73 6.77
CA GLY A 94 -2.80 1.33 6.10
C GLY A 94 -2.39 2.16 4.88
N ALA A 95 -2.80 3.43 4.84
CA ALA A 95 -2.51 4.34 3.74
C ALA A 95 -1.00 4.59 3.53
N ALA A 96 -0.17 4.43 4.56
CA ALA A 96 1.27 4.66 4.48
C ALA A 96 2.05 3.47 3.88
N SER A 97 1.40 2.32 3.68
CA SER A 97 2.06 1.09 3.23
C SER A 97 2.79 1.20 1.89
N ILE A 98 2.14 1.72 0.86
CA ILE A 98 2.77 1.88 -0.47
C ILE A 98 3.89 2.93 -0.43
N PRO A 99 3.67 4.15 0.13
CA PRO A 99 4.75 5.14 0.24
C PRO A 99 5.98 4.65 1.00
N LEU A 100 5.78 3.94 2.12
CA LEU A 100 6.91 3.40 2.89
C LEU A 100 7.65 2.30 2.11
N ALA A 101 6.93 1.39 1.46
CA ALA A 101 7.55 0.35 0.62
C ALA A 101 8.36 0.96 -0.55
N LEU A 102 7.85 2.03 -1.16
CA LEU A 102 8.58 2.79 -2.19
C LEU A 102 9.84 3.46 -1.63
N ALA A 103 9.73 4.08 -0.45
CA ALA A 103 10.85 4.75 0.22
C ALA A 103 11.96 3.74 0.57
N ASP A 104 11.60 2.60 1.14
CA ASP A 104 12.54 1.53 1.50
C ASP A 104 13.22 0.95 0.25
N ALA A 105 12.45 0.68 -0.81
CA ALA A 105 13.00 0.15 -2.06
C ALA A 105 13.90 1.15 -2.80
N ALA A 106 13.60 2.45 -2.70
CA ALA A 106 14.45 3.50 -3.25
C ALA A 106 15.76 3.65 -2.44
N ALA A 107 15.67 3.65 -1.11
CA ALA A 107 16.85 3.71 -0.24
C ALA A 107 17.76 2.49 -0.41
N GLY A 108 17.16 1.30 -0.61
CA GLY A 108 17.87 0.06 -0.92
C GLY A 108 18.33 -0.09 -2.37
N GLN A 109 18.22 0.96 -3.20
CA GLN A 109 18.60 0.96 -4.63
C GLN A 109 17.95 -0.15 -5.47
N THR A 110 16.82 -0.68 -4.98
CA THR A 110 15.99 -1.65 -5.68
C THR A 110 15.24 -0.95 -6.81
N LEU A 111 14.68 0.23 -6.54
CA LEU A 111 14.07 1.10 -7.55
C LEU A 111 15.10 2.05 -8.14
N ARG A 112 15.20 2.09 -9.46
CA ARG A 112 16.11 2.92 -10.24
C ARG A 112 15.34 3.81 -11.22
N PRO A 113 15.88 4.99 -11.57
CA PRO A 113 15.23 5.86 -12.54
C PRO A 113 14.97 5.15 -13.86
N GLY A 114 13.74 5.22 -14.36
CA GLY A 114 13.30 4.55 -15.58
C GLY A 114 12.53 3.25 -15.35
N ASP A 115 12.60 2.65 -14.15
CA ASP A 115 11.90 1.41 -13.86
C ASP A 115 10.38 1.58 -13.95
N ARG A 116 9.70 0.56 -14.46
CA ARG A 116 8.25 0.52 -14.63
C ARG A 116 7.61 -0.10 -13.40
N VAL A 117 6.91 0.72 -12.63
CA VAL A 117 6.36 0.34 -11.33
C VAL A 117 4.84 0.25 -11.38
N LEU A 118 4.30 -0.89 -10.94
CA LEU A 118 2.88 -1.13 -10.76
C LEU A 118 2.50 -1.04 -9.28
N LEU A 119 1.57 -0.16 -8.96
CA LEU A 119 0.98 -0.02 -7.64
C LEU A 119 -0.43 -0.61 -7.63
N THR A 120 -0.82 -1.30 -6.57
CA THR A 120 -2.22 -1.71 -6.37
C THR A 120 -2.60 -1.69 -4.90
N ALA A 121 -3.84 -1.32 -4.58
CA ALA A 121 -4.32 -1.25 -3.21
C ALA A 121 -5.76 -1.77 -3.07
N PHE A 122 -6.07 -2.26 -1.88
CA PHE A 122 -7.41 -2.65 -1.44
C PHE A 122 -7.61 -2.25 0.02
N GLY A 123 -8.78 -1.69 0.35
CA GLY A 123 -9.07 -1.17 1.68
C GLY A 123 -10.54 -1.25 2.10
N GLY A 124 -10.80 -0.91 3.36
CA GLY A 124 -12.14 -0.90 3.94
C GLY A 124 -13.06 0.11 3.27
N GLY A 125 -14.27 -0.32 2.88
CA GLY A 125 -15.20 0.47 2.08
C GLY A 125 -16.29 -0.38 1.42
N LEU A 126 -16.01 -1.28 0.48
CA LEU A 126 -14.69 -1.66 -0.07
C LEU A 126 -14.20 -0.68 -1.15
N THR A 127 -12.90 -0.39 -1.15
CA THR A 127 -12.23 0.45 -2.17
C THR A 127 -10.99 -0.26 -2.71
N TRP A 128 -10.68 -0.03 -3.98
CA TRP A 128 -9.48 -0.55 -4.64
C TRP A 128 -9.05 0.37 -5.77
N GLY A 129 -7.79 0.26 -6.18
CA GLY A 129 -7.24 1.02 -7.29
C GLY A 129 -5.81 0.61 -7.60
N SER A 130 -5.38 0.90 -8.83
CA SER A 130 -4.03 0.62 -9.30
C SER A 130 -3.50 1.77 -10.13
N CYS A 131 -2.19 1.99 -10.06
CA CYS A 131 -1.48 3.07 -10.75
C CYS A 131 -0.22 2.50 -11.39
N LEU A 132 0.18 3.09 -12.52
CA LEU A 132 1.46 2.83 -13.15
C LEU A 132 2.29 4.11 -13.12
N LEU A 133 3.58 3.96 -12.88
CA LEU A 133 4.52 5.06 -12.97
C LEU A 133 5.85 4.56 -13.51
N THR A 134 6.55 5.43 -14.21
CA THR A 134 7.98 5.28 -14.47
C THR A 134 8.70 5.93 -13.30
N TRP A 135 9.56 5.20 -12.61
CA TRP A 135 10.24 5.69 -11.42
C TRP A 135 11.14 6.87 -11.80
N PRO A 136 10.99 8.04 -11.15
CA PRO A 136 11.73 9.23 -11.52
C PRO A 136 13.15 9.19 -10.96
N THR A 137 14.00 10.09 -11.45
CA THR A 137 15.19 10.50 -10.72
C THR A 137 14.75 11.27 -9.48
N LEU A 138 14.98 10.69 -8.30
CA LEU A 138 14.77 11.38 -7.04
C LEU A 138 16.02 12.19 -6.65
N PRO A 139 15.86 13.37 -6.03
CA PRO A 139 16.98 14.06 -5.41
C PRO A 139 17.57 13.19 -4.28
N ALA A 140 18.83 13.46 -3.91
CA ALA A 140 19.43 12.83 -2.75
C ALA A 140 18.50 13.01 -1.53
N PRO A 141 18.31 11.96 -0.69
CA PRO A 141 17.45 12.07 0.47
C PRO A 141 17.91 13.25 1.34
N ALA A 142 16.94 14.01 1.85
CA ALA A 142 17.24 15.02 2.84
C ALA A 142 17.98 14.37 4.02
N PRO A 143 18.92 15.08 4.68
CA PRO A 143 19.52 14.58 5.91
C PRO A 143 18.41 14.16 6.89
N PRO A 144 18.65 13.14 7.73
CA PRO A 144 17.68 12.71 8.73
C PRO A 144 17.15 13.91 9.50
N TYR A 145 15.87 13.88 9.84
CA TYR A 145 15.29 14.92 10.69
C TYR A 145 16.07 14.97 12.01
N ASP A 146 16.82 16.05 12.20
CA ASP A 146 17.51 16.36 13.44
C ASP A 146 16.64 17.33 14.26
N PRO A 147 15.98 16.86 15.34
CA PRO A 147 15.18 17.73 16.19
C PRO A 147 16.01 18.81 16.89
N HIS A 148 17.34 18.69 16.93
CA HIS A 148 18.25 19.63 17.58
C HIS A 148 18.78 20.72 16.64
N ALA A 149 18.67 20.56 15.32
CA ALA A 149 19.19 21.52 14.34
C ALA A 149 18.38 22.85 14.25
N GLN A 150 17.25 22.96 14.95
CA GLN A 150 16.40 24.17 14.93
C GLN A 150 16.69 25.19 16.04
N GLY A 151 17.65 24.91 16.94
CA GLY A 151 17.90 25.71 18.15
C GLY A 151 18.81 26.94 18.01
N GLU A 152 19.54 27.13 16.90
CA GLU A 152 20.63 28.13 16.85
C GLU A 152 20.32 29.42 16.07
N ARG A 153 19.08 29.62 15.59
CA ARG A 153 18.72 30.83 14.81
C ARG A 153 17.90 31.84 15.61
N THR A 154 18.38 32.36 16.74
CA THR A 154 18.01 33.73 17.21
C THR A 154 18.95 34.21 18.33
N THR A 155 20.01 34.95 18.00
CA THR A 155 20.50 36.12 18.77
C THR A 155 21.39 36.96 17.87
N SER A 156 20.83 38.03 17.29
CA SER A 156 21.58 39.24 16.95
C SER A 156 20.67 40.45 17.02
#